data_AF-A0A0C1N216-F1
#
_entry.id   AF-A0A0C1N216-F1
#
_cell.length_a   1.000
_cell.length_b   1.000
_cell.length_c   1.000
_cell.angle_alpha   90.00
_cell.angle_beta   90.00
_cell.angle_gamma   90.00
#
_symmetry.space_group_name_H-M   'P 1'
#
loop_
_entity.id
_entity.type
_entity.pdbx_description
1 polymer ?
#
loop_
_entity_poly.entity_id
_entity_poly.type
_entity_poly.pdbx_seq_one_letter_code
_entity_poly.pdbx_strand_id
1 'polypeptide(L)'
;MKTLLKRSALLFALSISVLVNFPLRASADSTANLILSTKCRGGYNVNIWQNRTSGELLYRATSPNGDLSLGRGTKQLTEGVKVYKFRNKNYEYWVWDGTLDNQQSGTLEVYKNNRILLHQACTKS
;
A
#
# COMPACT_ATOMS: atom_id res chain seq x y z
N MET A 1 1.35 6.03 75.30
CA MET A 1 -0.01 6.00 74.72
C MET A 1 0.03 6.64 73.33
N LYS A 2 -0.52 5.95 72.32
CA LYS A 2 -0.93 6.41 70.97
C LYS A 2 0.20 6.70 69.95
N THR A 3 0.59 5.75 69.07
CA THR A 3 -0.04 5.34 67.78
C THR A 3 -0.03 6.46 66.73
N LEU A 4 0.28 6.29 65.45
CA LEU A 4 0.54 5.14 64.59
C LEU A 4 1.08 5.74 63.28
N LEU A 5 2.02 5.05 62.63
CA LEU A 5 2.41 5.29 61.23
C LEU A 5 1.16 5.39 60.34
N LYS A 6 1.10 6.38 59.45
CA LYS A 6 0.26 6.31 58.24
C LYS A 6 1.14 6.45 57.00
N ARG A 7 1.63 5.29 56.57
CA ARG A 7 2.18 4.98 55.26
C ARG A 7 1.02 4.33 54.48
N SER A 8 0.50 4.97 53.44
CA SER A 8 -0.39 4.41 52.37
C SER A 8 -1.11 5.59 51.71
N ALA A 9 -1.27 5.69 50.40
CA ALA A 9 -1.03 4.74 49.32
C ALA A 9 -0.68 5.53 48.06
N LEU A 10 0.33 5.07 47.33
CA LEU A 10 0.52 5.43 45.92
C LEU A 10 -0.70 4.90 45.17
N LEU A 11 -1.53 5.82 44.65
CA LEU A 11 -2.57 5.48 43.69
C LEU A 11 -1.89 5.26 42.33
N PHE A 12 -1.79 3.99 41.96
CA PHE A 12 -1.47 3.54 40.61
C PHE A 12 -2.52 4.09 39.64
N ALA A 13 -2.19 5.17 38.94
CA ALA A 13 -2.88 5.55 37.71
C ALA A 13 -2.38 4.59 36.61
N LEU A 14 -3.07 3.47 36.39
CA LEU A 14 -2.89 2.68 35.18
C LEU A 14 -3.42 3.50 34.00
N SER A 15 -2.54 4.20 33.32
CA SER A 15 -2.77 4.72 31.98
C SER A 15 -2.97 3.52 31.04
N ILE A 16 -4.23 3.24 30.73
CA ILE A 16 -4.64 2.26 29.74
C ILE A 16 -4.09 2.76 28.40
N SER A 17 -2.93 2.22 28.01
CA SER A 17 -2.31 2.54 26.74
C SER A 17 -3.15 1.88 25.66
N VAL A 18 -4.14 2.61 25.14
CA VAL A 18 -4.85 2.20 23.93
C VAL A 18 -3.82 2.20 22.83
N LEU A 19 -3.30 1.02 22.47
CA LEU A 19 -2.52 0.80 21.27
C LEU A 19 -3.46 1.03 20.09
N VAL A 20 -3.65 2.30 19.74
CA VAL A 20 -4.21 2.69 18.47
C VAL A 20 -3.21 2.20 17.43
N ASN A 21 -3.51 1.06 16.81
CA ASN A 21 -2.81 0.58 15.64
C ASN A 21 -3.07 1.58 14.52
N PHE A 22 -2.29 2.66 14.47
CA PHE A 22 -2.18 3.48 13.28
C PHE A 22 -1.67 2.55 12.18
N PRO A 23 -2.38 2.36 11.06
CA PRO A 23 -1.81 1.66 9.93
C PRO A 23 -0.56 2.44 9.55
N LEU A 24 0.61 1.82 9.80
CA LEU A 24 1.89 2.41 9.49
C LEU A 24 1.84 2.89 8.03
N ARG A 25 2.22 4.15 7.83
CA ARG A 25 2.52 4.69 6.50
C ARG A 25 3.34 3.65 5.75
N ALA A 26 3.05 3.49 4.46
CA ALA A 26 3.78 2.64 3.54
C ALA A 26 5.29 2.95 3.57
N SER A 27 6.01 2.44 4.57
CA SER A 27 7.45 2.63 4.67
C SER A 27 8.10 1.73 3.62
N ALA A 28 9.24 2.19 3.11
CA ALA A 28 10.16 1.33 2.40
C ALA A 28 10.48 0.15 3.33
N ASP A 29 9.95 -1.02 2.98
CA ASP A 29 10.18 -2.26 3.70
C ASP A 29 11.54 -2.78 3.22
N SER A 30 12.54 -2.79 4.10
CA SER A 30 13.90 -3.25 3.77
C SER A 30 13.93 -4.70 3.29
N THR A 31 12.82 -5.44 3.44
CA THR A 31 12.65 -6.82 2.97
C THR A 31 12.13 -6.93 1.53
N ALA A 32 11.81 -5.81 0.87
CA ALA A 32 11.26 -5.79 -0.48
C ALA A 32 12.09 -4.96 -1.47
N ASN A 33 12.11 -5.38 -2.73
CA ASN A 33 12.70 -4.65 -3.85
C ASN A 33 11.63 -3.88 -4.60
N LEU A 34 11.91 -2.62 -4.94
CA LEU A 34 11.06 -1.84 -5.84
C LEU A 34 11.20 -2.42 -7.25
N ILE A 35 10.10 -2.87 -7.84
CA ILE A 35 10.09 -3.44 -9.20
C ILE A 35 9.47 -2.51 -10.23
N LEU A 36 8.62 -1.58 -9.80
CA LEU A 36 8.03 -0.56 -10.65
C LEU A 36 7.74 0.69 -9.82
N SER A 37 8.15 1.85 -10.33
CA SER A 37 7.68 3.15 -9.84
C SER A 37 7.10 3.92 -11.00
N THR A 38 5.88 4.42 -10.85
CA THR A 38 5.21 5.16 -11.91
C THR A 38 4.40 6.33 -11.36
N LYS A 39 4.42 7.43 -12.10
CA LYS A 39 3.61 8.62 -11.90
C LYS A 39 2.48 8.60 -12.90
N CYS A 40 1.26 8.64 -12.41
CA CYS A 40 0.06 8.66 -13.20
C CYS A 40 -0.59 10.03 -13.17
N ARG A 41 -1.31 10.38 -14.25
CA ARG A 41 -2.11 11.60 -14.32
C ARG A 41 -3.08 11.69 -13.15
N GLY A 42 -3.40 12.92 -12.74
CA GLY A 42 -4.26 13.18 -11.58
C GLY A 42 -3.54 13.05 -10.23
N GLY A 43 -2.22 13.03 -10.20
CA GLY A 43 -1.42 13.01 -8.97
C GLY A 43 -1.34 11.65 -8.28
N TYR A 44 -1.61 10.56 -9.01
CA TYR A 44 -1.49 9.20 -8.48
C TYR A 44 -0.04 8.73 -8.66
N ASN A 45 0.62 8.33 -7.60
CA ASN A 45 1.94 7.70 -7.67
C ASN A 45 1.81 6.25 -7.23
N VAL A 46 2.32 5.32 -8.01
CA VAL A 46 2.21 3.89 -7.74
C VAL A 46 3.58 3.26 -7.72
N ASN A 47 3.84 2.52 -6.64
CA ASN A 47 5.03 1.71 -6.47
C ASN A 47 4.62 0.25 -6.29
N ILE A 48 5.20 -0.62 -7.10
CA ILE A 48 5.09 -2.07 -6.92
C ILE A 48 6.40 -2.57 -6.34
N TRP A 49 6.30 -3.34 -5.27
CA TRP A 49 7.43 -3.97 -4.61
C TRP A 49 7.28 -5.48 -4.65
N GLN A 50 8.40 -6.18 -4.58
CA GLN A 50 8.45 -7.62 -4.43
C GLN A 50 9.22 -7.98 -3.16
N ASN A 51 8.58 -8.70 -2.24
CA ASN A 51 9.26 -9.24 -1.07
C ASN A 51 10.36 -10.23 -1.51
N ARG A 52 11.57 -10.10 -0.98
CA ARG A 52 12.73 -10.91 -1.39
C ARG A 52 12.62 -12.39 -1.00
N THR A 53 11.92 -12.68 0.08
CA THR A 53 11.82 -14.03 0.64
C THR A 53 10.59 -14.76 0.09
N SER A 54 9.41 -14.15 0.19
CA SER A 54 8.16 -14.78 -0.25
C SER A 54 7.88 -14.60 -1.74
N GLY A 55 8.56 -13.66 -2.40
CA GLY A 55 8.23 -13.25 -3.77
C GLY A 55 6.90 -12.48 -3.88
N GLU A 56 6.24 -12.20 -2.75
CA GLU A 56 4.95 -11.52 -2.70
C GLU A 56 5.03 -10.13 -3.33
N LEU A 57 4.05 -9.82 -4.17
CA LEU A 57 3.89 -8.49 -4.74
C LEU A 57 3.09 -7.60 -3.80
N LEU A 58 3.64 -6.42 -3.55
CA LEU A 58 3.06 -5.37 -2.72
C LEU A 58 2.78 -4.14 -3.57
N TYR A 59 1.61 -3.55 -3.38
CA TYR A 59 1.20 -2.31 -4.03
C TYR A 59 1.18 -1.20 -2.99
N ARG A 60 1.80 -0.06 -3.33
CA ARG A 60 1.74 1.18 -2.55
C ARG A 60 1.38 2.32 -3.49
N ALA A 61 0.31 3.03 -3.21
CA ALA A 61 -0.07 4.21 -3.96
C ALA A 61 -0.34 5.42 -3.07
N THR A 62 0.00 6.60 -3.57
CA THR A 62 -0.41 7.88 -3.02
C THR A 62 -1.29 8.59 -4.03
N SER A 63 -2.33 9.27 -3.55
CA SER A 63 -3.27 10.00 -4.41
C SER A 63 -3.87 11.19 -3.67
N PRO A 64 -4.53 12.13 -4.37
CA PRO A 64 -5.30 13.20 -3.72
C PRO A 64 -6.39 12.67 -2.76
N ASN A 65 -6.85 11.44 -2.96
CA ASN A 65 -7.88 10.80 -2.13
C ASN A 65 -7.32 9.99 -0.96
N GLY A 66 -5.99 10.03 -0.76
CA GLY A 66 -5.28 9.30 0.28
C GLY A 66 -4.39 8.18 -0.25
N ASP A 67 -3.75 7.50 0.70
CA ASP A 67 -2.76 6.46 0.45
C ASP A 67 -3.39 5.07 0.53
N LEU A 68 -2.89 4.15 -0.28
CA LEU A 68 -3.35 2.77 -0.34
C LEU A 68 -2.17 1.80 -0.32
N SER A 69 -2.30 0.75 0.49
CA SER A 69 -1.30 -0.29 0.66
C SER A 69 -1.98 -1.66 0.55
N LEU A 70 -1.59 -2.46 -0.44
CA LEU A 70 -2.11 -3.81 -0.65
C LEU A 70 -0.95 -4.82 -0.76
N GLY A 71 -1.25 -6.08 -0.46
CA GLY A 71 -0.36 -7.21 -0.69
C GLY A 71 -1.02 -8.26 -1.58
N ARG A 72 -0.38 -9.42 -1.70
CA ARG A 72 -0.86 -10.59 -2.45
C ARG A 72 -1.22 -10.27 -3.91
N GLY A 73 -0.42 -9.41 -4.54
CA GLY A 73 -0.57 -9.11 -5.96
C GLY A 73 -0.15 -10.28 -6.84
N THR A 74 -0.58 -10.23 -8.10
CA THR A 74 -0.15 -11.15 -9.16
C THR A 74 0.48 -10.37 -10.30
N LYS A 75 1.35 -11.05 -11.06
CA LYS A 75 1.99 -10.53 -12.26
C LYS A 75 1.60 -11.42 -13.43
N GLN A 76 1.09 -10.82 -14.51
CA GLN A 76 0.69 -11.53 -15.72
C GLN A 76 1.29 -10.83 -16.94
N LEU A 77 1.66 -11.59 -17.96
CA LEU A 77 1.93 -11.03 -19.29
C LEU A 77 0.63 -11.05 -20.09
N THR A 78 0.18 -9.88 -20.55
CA THR A 78 -1.04 -9.71 -21.37
C THR A 78 -0.65 -8.97 -22.62
N GLU A 79 -0.85 -9.58 -23.79
CA GLU A 79 -0.53 -8.96 -25.08
C GLU A 79 0.90 -8.40 -25.14
N GLY A 80 1.88 -9.13 -24.59
CA GLY A 80 3.29 -8.69 -24.56
C GLY A 80 3.62 -7.60 -23.53
N VAL A 81 2.63 -7.09 -22.80
CA VAL A 81 2.81 -6.10 -21.72
C VAL A 81 2.63 -6.76 -20.36
N LYS A 82 3.47 -6.38 -19.40
CA LYS A 82 3.37 -6.89 -18.04
C LYS A 82 2.30 -6.12 -17.27
N VAL A 83 1.44 -6.85 -16.56
CA VAL A 83 0.35 -6.30 -15.76
C VAL A 83 0.46 -6.82 -14.34
N TYR A 84 0.47 -5.89 -13.38
CA TYR A 84 0.38 -6.22 -11.97
C TYR A 84 -1.05 -6.00 -11.48
N LYS A 85 -1.65 -7.02 -10.86
CA LYS A 85 -3.05 -7.00 -10.41
C LYS A 85 -3.12 -7.18 -8.90
N PHE A 86 -3.88 -6.30 -8.24
CA PHE A 86 -4.13 -6.34 -6.81
C PHE A 86 -5.62 -6.25 -6.54
N ARG A 87 -6.07 -6.83 -5.42
CA ARG A 87 -7.48 -6.85 -5.05
C ARG A 87 -7.69 -6.36 -3.63
N ASN A 88 -8.72 -5.55 -3.45
CA ASN A 88 -9.22 -5.16 -2.13
C ASN A 88 -10.76 -5.26 -2.13
N LYS A 89 -11.29 -6.31 -1.50
CA LYS A 89 -12.73 -6.62 -1.51
C LYS A 89 -13.26 -6.71 -2.95
N ASN A 90 -14.08 -5.75 -3.36
CA ASN A 90 -14.70 -5.64 -4.67
C ASN A 90 -13.99 -4.66 -5.61
N TYR A 91 -12.82 -4.14 -5.21
CA TYR A 91 -11.96 -3.34 -6.05
C TYR A 91 -10.80 -4.16 -6.60
N GLU A 92 -10.43 -3.88 -7.84
CA GLU A 92 -9.25 -4.44 -8.49
C GLU A 92 -8.39 -3.30 -9.05
N TYR A 93 -7.08 -3.41 -8.86
CA TYR A 93 -6.10 -2.39 -9.25
C TYR A 93 -5.14 -3.04 -10.23
N TRP A 94 -5.15 -2.56 -11.47
CA TRP A 94 -4.36 -3.10 -12.56
C TRP A 94 -3.34 -2.05 -12.97
N VAL A 95 -2.06 -2.41 -12.90
CA VAL A 95 -0.94 -1.53 -13.24
C VAL A 95 -0.22 -2.12 -14.43
N TRP A 96 -0.38 -1.46 -15.57
CA TRP A 96 0.24 -1.82 -16.83
C TRP A 96 1.65 -1.21 -16.90
N ASP A 97 2.66 -2.07 -16.98
CA ASP A 97 4.10 -1.76 -16.98
C ASP A 97 4.62 -1.70 -18.42
N GLY A 98 4.22 -0.66 -19.14
CA GLY A 98 4.50 -0.52 -20.57
C GLY A 98 3.24 -0.33 -21.40
N THR A 99 3.45 0.06 -22.66
CA THR A 99 2.55 -0.24 -23.78
C THR A 99 3.31 -1.06 -24.82
N LEU A 100 2.62 -1.54 -25.86
CA LEU A 100 3.26 -2.20 -27.00
C LEU A 100 4.30 -1.29 -27.66
N ASP A 101 3.98 0.00 -27.79
CA ASP A 101 4.81 0.98 -28.50
C ASP A 101 5.86 1.64 -27.60
N ASN A 102 5.63 1.71 -26.28
CA ASN A 102 6.48 2.45 -25.36
C ASN A 102 6.58 1.79 -23.98
N GLN A 103 7.76 1.25 -23.66
CA GLN A 103 8.06 0.61 -22.38
C GLN A 103 8.16 1.60 -21.21
N GLN A 104 8.26 2.91 -21.46
CA GLN A 104 8.28 3.95 -20.41
C GLN A 104 6.88 4.45 -20.04
N SER A 105 5.88 4.18 -20.88
CA SER A 105 4.48 4.49 -20.62
C SER A 105 3.79 3.35 -19.88
N GLY A 106 2.61 3.61 -19.35
CA GLY A 106 1.79 2.60 -18.69
C GLY A 106 0.42 3.15 -18.36
N THR A 107 -0.38 2.36 -17.66
CA THR A 107 -1.74 2.73 -17.27
C THR A 107 -2.06 2.20 -15.88
N LEU A 108 -2.71 3.01 -15.06
CA LEU A 108 -3.38 2.59 -13.85
C LEU A 108 -4.88 2.48 -14.15
N GLU A 109 -5.42 1.28 -13.98
CA GLU A 109 -6.84 1.03 -14.03
C GLU A 109 -7.33 0.57 -12.66
N VAL A 110 -8.49 1.09 -12.25
CA VAL A 110 -9.16 0.64 -11.03
C VAL A 110 -10.57 0.23 -11.40
N TYR A 111 -10.94 -0.98 -11.02
CA TYR A 111 -12.27 -1.54 -11.24
C TYR A 111 -13.00 -1.66 -9.91
N LYS A 112 -14.32 -1.50 -9.93
CA LYS A 112 -15.23 -1.81 -8.82
C LYS A 112 -16.38 -2.66 -9.34
N ASN A 113 -16.56 -3.86 -8.80
CA ASN A 113 -17.56 -4.80 -9.29
C ASN A 113 -17.45 -5.01 -10.83
N ASN A 114 -16.22 -5.21 -11.32
CA ASN A 114 -15.89 -5.39 -12.75
C ASN A 114 -16.21 -4.19 -13.67
N ARG A 115 -16.51 -3.02 -13.12
CA ARG A 115 -16.70 -1.78 -13.89
C ARG A 115 -15.52 -0.86 -13.68
N ILE A 116 -15.02 -0.26 -14.76
CA ILE A 116 -13.91 0.69 -14.67
C ILE A 116 -14.37 1.94 -13.90
N LEU A 117 -13.61 2.28 -12.87
CA LEU A 117 -13.81 3.45 -12.01
C LEU A 117 -12.73 4.52 -12.30
N LEU A 118 -11.51 4.08 -12.59
CA LEU A 118 -10.38 4.93 -12.88
C LEU A 118 -9.60 4.36 -14.06
N HIS A 119 -9.17 5.23 -14.96
CA HIS A 119 -8.21 4.95 -16.01
C HIS A 119 -7.27 6.16 -16.09
N GLN A 120 -5.99 5.97 -15.78
CA GLN A 120 -4.99 7.04 -15.83
C GLN A 120 -3.75 6.58 -16.58
N ALA A 121 -3.32 7.39 -17.54
CA ALA A 121 -2.02 7.21 -18.16
C ALA A 121 -0.90 7.47 -17.14
N CYS A 122 0.14 6.65 -17.21
CA CYS A 122 1.30 6.72 -16.33
C CYS A 122 2.61 6.71 -17.09
N THR A 123 3.65 7.22 -16.44
CA THR A 123 5.03 7.21 -16.92
C THR A 123 5.92 6.67 -15.81
N LYS A 124 6.89 5.83 -16.17
CA LYS A 124 7.90 5.35 -15.20
C LYS A 124 8.69 6.54 -14.63
N SER A 125 9.06 6.42 -13.36
CA SER A 125 9.90 7.41 -12.64
C SER A 125 11.33 6.96 -12.52
#